data_AF-A0A511QZW8-F1
#
_entry.id   AF-A0A511QZW8-F1
#
_cell.length_a   1.000
_cell.length_b   1.000
_cell.length_c   1.000
_cell.angle_alpha   90.00
_cell.angle_beta   90.00
_cell.angle_gamma   90.00
#
_symmetry.space_group_name_H-M   'P 1'
#
loop_
_entity.id
_entity.type
_entity.pdbx_description
1 polymer ?
#
loop_
_entity_poly.entity_id
_entity_poly.type
_entity_poly.pdbx_seq_one_letter_code
_entity_poly.pdbx_strand_id
1 'polypeptide(L)'
;MHNRLPSRTYPQPEPGLVYQAILVMDSRNVRTSLRRQAQLRSNWSQLYHAGPYHVDLSLKWEECGPRLVGQVISRERISFEQARVYLKQDAVQIQIPLDLSGRFSLQLGPADHCDLEIHIQGEVVCLDGLRLS
;
A
#
# COMPACT_ATOMS: atom_id res chain seq x y z
N MET A 1 29.90 1.99 48.73
CA MET A 1 30.40 1.29 47.52
C MET A 1 29.46 1.63 46.38
N HIS A 2 29.95 2.36 45.37
CA HIS A 2 29.18 2.85 44.21
C HIS A 2 29.42 1.92 43.01
N ASN A 3 28.37 1.26 42.50
CA ASN A 3 28.42 0.56 41.22
C ASN A 3 27.90 1.50 40.12
N ARG A 4 28.81 2.02 39.28
CA ARG A 4 28.47 2.69 38.02
C ARG A 4 28.20 1.63 36.96
N LEU A 5 27.02 1.65 36.35
CA LEU A 5 26.75 0.97 35.08
C LEU A 5 27.42 1.74 33.93
N PRO A 6 28.01 1.06 32.93
CA PRO A 6 28.58 1.74 31.77
C PRO A 6 27.48 2.33 30.89
N SER A 7 27.61 3.62 30.56
CA SER A 7 26.78 4.30 29.58
C SER A 7 26.97 3.64 28.20
N ARG A 8 25.93 2.99 27.70
CA ARG A 8 25.91 2.43 26.35
C ARG A 8 25.72 3.58 25.37
N THR A 9 26.80 4.05 24.76
CA THR A 9 26.73 5.01 23.65
C THR A 9 26.10 4.32 22.45
N TYR A 10 24.86 4.69 22.11
CA TYR A 10 24.26 4.29 20.85
C TYR A 10 24.93 5.13 19.74
N PRO A 11 25.51 4.52 18.70
CA PRO A 11 26.01 5.30 17.58
C PRO A 11 24.84 6.05 16.96
N GLN A 12 24.97 7.37 16.85
CA GLN A 12 24.05 8.21 16.12
C GLN A 12 24.09 7.79 14.65
N PRO A 13 22.94 7.60 13.99
CA PRO A 13 22.94 7.19 12.61
C PRO A 13 23.38 8.33 11.69
N GLU A 14 24.28 8.00 10.76
CA GLU A 14 24.78 8.88 9.71
C GLU A 14 23.62 9.50 8.91
N PRO A 15 23.62 10.81 8.64
CA PRO A 15 22.58 11.46 7.85
C PRO A 15 22.65 10.96 6.40
N GLY A 16 21.72 10.09 6.02
CA GLY A 16 21.60 9.56 4.65
C GLY A 16 21.07 8.13 4.54
N LEU A 17 20.94 7.40 5.66
CA LEU A 17 20.36 6.06 5.67
C LEU A 17 18.82 6.12 5.71
N VAL A 18 18.19 5.75 4.59
CA VAL A 18 16.75 5.48 4.55
C VAL A 18 16.49 4.17 5.28
N TYR A 19 15.89 4.24 6.47
CA TYR A 19 15.48 3.05 7.22
C TYR A 19 14.25 2.43 6.57
N GLN A 20 14.43 1.31 5.89
CA GLN A 20 13.31 0.42 5.55
C GLN A 20 12.95 -0.39 6.80
N ALA A 21 11.76 -0.18 7.33
CA ALA A 21 11.24 -1.02 8.40
C ALA A 21 10.92 -2.42 7.82
N ILE A 22 11.59 -3.44 8.32
CA ILE A 22 11.32 -4.84 7.98
C ILE A 22 10.52 -5.43 9.13
N LEU A 23 9.29 -5.88 8.85
CA LEU A 23 8.51 -6.65 9.82
C LEU A 23 9.06 -8.08 9.89
N VAL A 24 9.69 -8.44 11.01
CA VAL A 24 10.15 -9.80 11.28
C VAL A 24 9.11 -10.52 12.14
N MET A 25 8.51 -11.59 11.62
CA MET A 25 7.56 -12.44 12.36
C MET A 25 8.18 -13.80 12.70
N ASP A 26 7.91 -14.29 13.92
CA ASP A 26 8.34 -15.61 14.39
C ASP A 26 7.41 -16.70 13.82
N SER A 27 7.92 -17.53 12.90
CA SER A 27 7.14 -18.53 12.18
C SER A 27 7.00 -19.87 12.90
N ARG A 28 7.48 -20.01 14.15
CA ARG A 28 7.64 -21.31 14.83
C ARG A 28 6.34 -22.09 15.12
N ASN A 29 5.16 -21.54 14.80
CA ASN A 29 3.88 -22.26 14.89
C ASN A 29 2.93 -22.05 13.69
N VAL A 30 3.41 -21.51 12.57
CA VAL A 30 2.56 -21.30 11.38
C VAL A 30 2.45 -22.62 10.60
N ARG A 31 1.43 -23.42 10.93
CA ARG A 31 0.98 -24.55 10.10
C ARG A 31 0.15 -24.02 8.92
N THR A 32 0.77 -23.30 7.99
CA THR A 32 0.19 -23.08 6.66
C THR A 32 1.22 -23.44 5.60
N SER A 33 0.79 -24.29 4.68
CA SER A 33 1.58 -24.91 3.62
C SER A 33 1.98 -23.88 2.55
N LEU A 34 2.98 -23.04 2.87
CA LEU A 34 3.56 -22.01 2.00
C LEU A 34 4.31 -22.56 0.76
N ARG A 35 4.38 -23.89 0.56
CA ARG A 35 5.19 -24.50 -0.50
C ARG A 35 4.47 -24.78 -1.83
N ARG A 36 3.16 -24.52 -1.98
CA ARG A 36 2.43 -24.75 -3.25
C ARG A 36 2.08 -23.51 -4.07
N GLN A 37 2.39 -22.29 -3.63
CA GLN A 37 2.06 -21.05 -4.37
C GLN A 37 3.24 -20.44 -5.16
N ALA A 38 4.34 -21.18 -5.34
CA ALA A 38 5.52 -20.71 -6.07
C ALA A 38 5.36 -20.75 -7.61
N GLN A 39 4.20 -20.33 -8.13
CA GLN A 39 4.03 -19.99 -9.55
C GLN A 39 3.24 -18.66 -9.69
N LEU A 40 4.01 -17.56 -9.76
CA LEU A 40 3.81 -16.38 -10.61
C LEU A 40 2.54 -15.51 -10.45
N ARG A 41 2.09 -15.26 -9.22
CA ARG A 41 1.15 -14.18 -8.91
C ARG A 41 1.47 -13.59 -7.53
N SER A 42 2.37 -12.61 -7.48
CA SER A 42 2.78 -12.00 -6.22
C SER A 42 1.72 -11.03 -5.70
N ASN A 43 1.24 -11.30 -4.49
CA ASN A 43 0.59 -10.27 -3.68
C ASN A 43 1.64 -9.24 -3.27
N TRP A 44 1.27 -7.97 -3.24
CA TRP A 44 2.13 -6.91 -2.71
C TRP A 44 1.31 -5.88 -1.94
N SER A 45 1.98 -5.13 -1.08
CA SER A 45 1.44 -3.97 -0.38
C SER A 45 2.53 -2.90 -0.37
N GLN A 46 2.15 -1.66 -0.67
CA GLN A 46 3.06 -0.54 -0.74
C GLN A 46 2.33 0.74 -0.34
N LEU A 47 3.03 1.56 0.46
CA LEU A 47 2.57 2.87 0.87
C LEU A 47 3.16 3.93 -0.07
N TYR A 48 2.30 4.65 -0.77
CA TYR A 48 2.66 5.73 -1.66
C TYR A 48 2.46 7.08 -0.97
N HIS A 49 3.39 8.00 -1.16
CA HIS A 49 3.25 9.39 -0.75
C HIS A 49 2.90 10.23 -1.97
N ALA A 50 1.75 10.90 -1.95
CA ALA A 50 1.27 11.66 -3.09
C ALA A 50 0.58 12.95 -2.63
N GLY A 51 1.33 14.05 -2.70
CA GLY A 51 0.89 15.35 -2.19
C GLY A 51 0.66 15.31 -0.67
N PRO A 52 -0.49 15.80 -0.15
CA PRO A 52 -0.82 15.77 1.27
C PRO A 52 -1.29 14.40 1.77
N TYR A 53 -1.47 13.43 0.86
CA TYR A 53 -2.03 12.12 1.17
C TYR A 53 -0.98 11.02 1.15
N HIS A 54 -1.27 9.97 1.91
CA HIS A 54 -0.65 8.67 1.71
C HIS A 54 -1.70 7.71 1.19
N VAL A 55 -1.29 6.82 0.29
CA VAL A 55 -2.15 5.77 -0.26
C VAL A 55 -1.51 4.44 0.08
N ASP A 56 -2.10 3.71 1.03
CA ASP A 56 -1.75 2.31 1.27
C ASP A 56 -2.47 1.47 0.23
N LEU A 57 -1.72 0.80 -0.64
CA LEU A 57 -2.25 0.08 -1.78
C LEU A 57 -1.73 -1.36 -1.75
N SER A 58 -2.61 -2.31 -2.00
CA SER A 58 -2.27 -3.73 -2.01
C SER A 58 -2.89 -4.44 -3.21
N LEU A 59 -2.07 -5.22 -3.92
CA LEU A 59 -2.53 -6.20 -4.89
C LEU A 59 -2.72 -7.55 -4.20
N LYS A 60 -3.94 -8.10 -4.30
CA LYS A 60 -4.31 -9.39 -3.74
C LYS A 60 -4.88 -10.30 -4.83
N TRP A 61 -4.33 -11.49 -4.95
CA TRP A 61 -4.86 -12.53 -5.82
C TRP A 61 -5.85 -13.38 -5.03
N GLU A 62 -7.13 -13.22 -5.36
CA GLU A 62 -8.25 -13.96 -4.76
C GLU A 62 -8.80 -15.01 -5.74
N GLU A 63 -9.70 -15.88 -5.29
CA GLU A 63 -10.30 -16.93 -6.12
C GLU A 63 -11.01 -16.38 -7.37
N CYS A 64 -11.60 -15.19 -7.25
CA CYS A 64 -12.29 -14.49 -8.33
C CYS A 64 -11.35 -13.68 -9.26
N GLY A 65 -10.04 -13.66 -8.97
CA GLY A 65 -9.03 -12.94 -9.75
C GLY A 65 -8.27 -11.86 -8.96
N PRO A 66 -7.41 -11.06 -9.63
CA PRO A 66 -6.63 -10.01 -8.99
C PRO A 66 -7.52 -8.85 -8.53
N ARG A 67 -7.27 -8.40 -7.30
CA ARG A 67 -7.99 -7.31 -6.66
C ARG A 67 -7.01 -6.27 -6.16
N LEU A 68 -7.25 -5.02 -6.50
CA LEU A 68 -6.52 -3.88 -5.96
C LEU A 68 -7.34 -3.31 -4.81
N VAL A 69 -6.75 -3.28 -3.62
CA VAL A 69 -7.36 -2.73 -2.40
C VAL A 69 -6.53 -1.54 -1.97
N GLY A 70 -7.18 -0.43 -1.68
CA GLY A 70 -6.48 0.77 -1.24
C GLY A 70 -7.19 1.49 -0.10
N GLN A 71 -6.40 2.27 0.63
CA GLN A 71 -6.80 3.13 1.73
C GLN A 71 -6.08 4.47 1.55
N VAL A 72 -6.86 5.53 1.38
CA VAL A 72 -6.32 6.89 1.43
C VAL A 72 -6.24 7.34 2.87
N ILE A 73 -5.11 7.93 3.22
CA ILE A 73 -4.76 8.39 4.56
C ILE A 73 -4.37 9.86 4.45
N SER A 74 -5.08 10.72 5.18
CA SER A 74 -4.72 12.13 5.35
C SER A 74 -4.21 12.37 6.76
N ARG A 75 -3.27 13.31 6.92
CA ARG A 75 -2.87 13.81 8.24
C ARG A 75 -3.95 14.71 8.85
N GLU A 76 -4.76 15.33 8.00
CA GLU A 76 -5.83 16.23 8.40
C GLU A 76 -7.18 15.51 8.32
N ARG A 77 -8.15 16.01 9.09
CA ARG A 77 -9.51 15.49 9.06
C ARG A 77 -10.22 15.99 7.80
N ILE A 78 -10.31 15.12 6.80
CA ILE A 78 -11.02 15.37 5.54
C ILE A 78 -12.27 14.52 5.41
N SER A 79 -13.17 14.90 4.49
CA SER A 79 -14.36 14.12 4.13
C SER A 79 -14.15 13.42 2.79
N PHE A 80 -14.53 12.14 2.73
CA PHE A 80 -14.49 11.31 1.52
C PHE A 80 -15.85 11.14 0.83
N GLU A 81 -16.92 11.84 1.27
CA GLU A 81 -18.30 11.65 0.78
C GLU A 81 -18.50 11.77 -0.74
N GLN A 82 -17.57 12.43 -1.44
CA GLN A 82 -17.60 12.58 -2.90
C GLN A 82 -16.30 12.12 -3.56
N ALA A 83 -15.42 11.47 -2.80
CA ALA A 83 -14.13 11.04 -3.30
C ALA A 83 -14.30 9.83 -4.24
N ARG A 84 -13.50 9.81 -5.32
CA ARG A 84 -13.56 8.77 -6.36
C ARG A 84 -12.17 8.27 -6.72
N VAL A 85 -12.06 6.98 -7.00
CA VAL A 85 -10.92 6.37 -7.67
C VAL A 85 -11.27 6.14 -9.12
N TYR A 86 -10.38 6.54 -10.01
CA TYR A 86 -10.39 6.19 -11.42
C TYR A 86 -9.19 5.28 -11.68
N LEU A 87 -9.47 4.06 -12.10
CA LEU A 87 -8.45 3.14 -12.58
C LEU A 87 -8.44 3.21 -14.10
N LYS A 88 -7.27 3.49 -14.68
CA LYS A 88 -7.02 3.44 -16.11
C LYS A 88 -6.17 2.20 -16.41
N GLN A 89 -6.71 1.32 -17.25
CA GLN A 89 -6.07 0.11 -17.73
C GLN A 89 -6.26 0.03 -19.24
N ASP A 90 -5.20 0.21 -20.02
CA ASP A 90 -5.26 0.28 -21.47
C ASP A 90 -6.35 1.26 -21.96
N ALA A 91 -7.38 0.77 -22.67
CA ALA A 91 -8.51 1.58 -23.16
C ALA A 91 -9.70 1.63 -22.18
N VAL A 92 -9.61 0.97 -21.02
CA VAL A 92 -10.67 0.85 -20.04
C VAL A 92 -10.42 1.80 -18.88
N GLN A 93 -11.44 2.60 -18.55
CA GLN A 93 -11.46 3.42 -17.34
C GLN A 93 -12.60 2.97 -16.43
N ILE A 94 -12.26 2.60 -15.20
CA ILE A 94 -13.22 2.19 -14.18
C ILE A 94 -13.26 3.28 -13.11
N GLN A 95 -14.46 3.71 -12.75
CA GLN A 95 -14.67 4.66 -11.65
C GLN A 95 -15.36 3.96 -10.49
N ILE A 96 -14.82 4.11 -9.28
CA ILE A 96 -15.47 3.65 -8.05
C ILE A 96 -15.44 4.73 -6.96
N PRO A 97 -16.46 4.80 -6.08
CA PRO A 97 -16.43 5.68 -4.93
C PRO A 97 -15.44 5.17 -3.88
N LEU A 98 -14.83 6.08 -3.12
CA LEU A 98 -14.23 5.73 -1.83
C LEU A 98 -15.36 5.63 -0.81
N ASP A 99 -15.22 4.72 0.16
CA ASP A 99 -16.09 4.75 1.32
C ASP A 99 -15.74 5.92 2.26
N LEU A 100 -16.56 6.15 3.28
CA LEU A 100 -16.37 7.24 4.24
C LEU A 100 -15.07 7.13 5.05
N SER A 101 -14.44 5.95 5.08
CA SER A 101 -13.15 5.74 5.72
C SER A 101 -11.98 5.97 4.78
N GLY A 102 -12.22 6.25 3.50
CA GLY A 102 -11.19 6.43 2.47
C GLY A 102 -10.73 5.11 1.83
N ARG A 103 -11.47 4.02 2.00
CA ARG A 103 -11.12 2.72 1.42
C ARG A 103 -11.78 2.51 0.07
N PHE A 104 -11.13 1.71 -0.74
CA PHE A 104 -11.67 1.22 -1.99
C PHE A 104 -11.16 -0.20 -2.29
N SER A 105 -11.91 -0.91 -3.11
CA SER A 105 -11.56 -2.25 -3.58
C SER A 105 -12.09 -2.42 -4.98
N LEU A 106 -11.24 -2.86 -5.90
CA LEU A 106 -11.60 -3.06 -7.30
C LEU A 106 -11.05 -4.36 -7.85
N GLN A 107 -11.86 -5.03 -8.65
CA GLN A 107 -11.43 -6.20 -9.42
C GLN A 107 -10.66 -5.71 -10.65
N LEU A 108 -9.45 -6.23 -10.86
CA LEU A 108 -8.62 -5.86 -11.99
C LEU A 108 -8.94 -6.73 -13.20
N GLY A 109 -8.93 -6.11 -14.39
CA GLY A 109 -8.90 -6.84 -15.66
C GLY A 109 -7.52 -7.44 -15.96
N PRO A 110 -7.38 -8.20 -17.05
CA PRO A 110 -6.08 -8.66 -17.53
C PRO A 110 -5.28 -7.47 -18.08
N ALA A 111 -4.37 -6.94 -17.27
CA ALA A 111 -3.42 -5.90 -17.66
C ALA A 111 -2.12 -6.04 -16.84
N ASP A 112 -0.99 -5.68 -17.44
CA ASP A 112 0.32 -5.75 -16.76
C ASP A 112 0.60 -4.51 -15.90
N HIS A 113 -0.04 -3.39 -16.24
CA HIS A 113 0.09 -2.12 -15.56
C HIS A 113 -1.25 -1.39 -15.46
N CYS A 114 -1.34 -0.45 -14.53
CA CYS A 114 -2.45 0.48 -14.45
C CYS A 114 -2.00 1.85 -13.93
N ASP A 115 -2.79 2.87 -14.24
CA ASP A 115 -2.70 4.18 -13.61
C ASP A 115 -3.92 4.36 -12.70
N LEU A 116 -3.71 5.04 -11.58
CA LEU A 116 -4.75 5.26 -10.59
C LEU A 116 -4.83 6.75 -10.24
N GLU A 117 -5.98 7.35 -10.49
CA GLU A 117 -6.29 8.74 -10.14
C GLU A 117 -7.29 8.76 -8.99
N ILE A 118 -7.00 9.51 -7.93
CA ILE A 118 -7.88 9.65 -6.78
C ILE A 118 -8.31 11.11 -6.69
N HIS A 119 -9.61 11.35 -6.82
CA HIS A 119 -10.20 12.68 -6.73
C HIS A 119 -10.75 12.88 -5.33
N ILE A 120 -10.23 13.85 -4.59
CA ILE A 120 -10.61 14.13 -3.19
C ILE A 120 -10.72 15.63 -3.02
N GLN A 121 -11.89 16.14 -2.65
CA GLN A 121 -12.12 17.57 -2.33
C GLN A 121 -11.61 18.57 -3.39
N GLY A 122 -11.62 18.18 -4.66
CA GLY A 122 -11.13 19.01 -5.77
C GLY A 122 -9.64 18.83 -6.11
N GLU A 123 -8.90 18.06 -5.31
CA GLU A 123 -7.55 17.61 -5.63
C GLU A 123 -7.56 16.29 -6.41
N VAL A 124 -6.53 16.09 -7.24
CA VAL A 124 -6.30 14.86 -8.00
C VAL A 124 -4.93 14.30 -7.64
N VAL A 125 -4.92 13.07 -7.15
CA VAL A 125 -3.72 12.30 -6.81
C VAL A 125 -3.50 11.24 -7.87
N CYS A 126 -2.35 11.24 -8.54
CA CYS A 126 -2.03 10.26 -9.57
C CYS A 126 -0.95 9.28 -9.09
N LEU A 127 -1.19 7.99 -9.29
CA LEU A 127 -0.21 6.90 -9.14
C LEU A 127 -0.09 6.21 -10.51
N ASP A 128 0.92 6.59 -11.27
CA ASP A 128 1.10 6.13 -12.64
C ASP A 128 2.02 4.89 -12.70
N GLY A 129 1.78 4.02 -13.67
CA GLY A 129 2.64 2.88 -14.00
C GLY A 129 2.72 1.80 -12.91
N LEU A 130 1.65 1.60 -12.13
CA LEU A 130 1.58 0.56 -11.12
C LEU A 130 1.69 -0.81 -11.78
N ARG A 131 2.69 -1.60 -11.38
CA ARG A 131 2.91 -2.95 -11.91
C ARG A 131 1.99 -3.97 -11.23
N LEU A 132 1.31 -4.76 -12.04
CA LEU A 132 0.35 -5.79 -11.59
C LEU A 132 0.93 -7.22 -11.65
N SER A 133 2.17 -7.37 -12.10
CA SER A 133 2.90 -8.63 -12.27
C SER A 133 4.23 -8.66 -11.53
#